data_AF-A0A7C6APT3-F1
#
_entry.id   AF-A0A7C6APT3-F1
#
_cell.length_a   1.000
_cell.length_b   1.000
_cell.length_c   1.000
_cell.angle_alpha   90.00
_cell.angle_beta   90.00
_cell.angle_gamma   90.00
#
_symmetry.space_group_name_H-M   'P 1'
#
loop_
_entity.id
_entity.type
_entity.pdbx_description
1 polymer ?
#
loop_
_entity_poly.entity_id
_entity_poly.type
_entity_poly.pdbx_seq_one_letter_code
_entity_poly.pdbx_strand_id
1 'polypeptide(L)'
;MGLALVGALLAPRALRKLGRWLARRFLQLRGLEEAAGLLGFWQALRLVGANLACTLFLAFEFTVAVRSFSAVHWIPGLWAGLATLAAKAAIPLSIGDIGVRETAAVLLYHKAGAAPAGALSGALCLYVLNVALPALLGLRWVSRRRAAVSPEKLPMAQEVE
;
A
#
# COMPACT_ATOMS: atom_id res chain seq x y z
N MET A 1 27.33 -28.15 10.72
CA MET A 1 26.97 -28.28 9.29
C MET A 1 25.45 -28.39 9.03
N GLY A 2 24.57 -27.83 9.88
CA GLY A 2 23.11 -28.00 9.75
C GLY A 2 22.33 -26.81 9.17
N LEU A 3 22.90 -25.60 9.14
CA LEU A 3 22.16 -24.37 8.78
C LEU A 3 22.21 -24.01 7.28
N ALA A 4 23.20 -24.52 6.54
CA ALA A 4 23.33 -24.24 5.09
C ALA A 4 22.28 -24.98 4.24
N LEU A 5 21.79 -26.13 4.70
CA LEU A 5 20.81 -26.96 3.97
C LEU A 5 19.38 -26.39 4.03
N VAL A 6 19.02 -25.65 5.07
CA VAL A 6 17.70 -25.02 5.19
C VAL A 6 17.58 -23.77 4.29
N GLY A 7 18.68 -23.02 4.12
CA GLY A 7 18.75 -21.90 3.18
C GLY A 7 18.61 -22.34 1.72
N ALA A 8 19.18 -23.50 1.35
CA ALA A 8 19.13 -24.03 0.00
C ALA A 8 17.73 -24.54 -0.42
N LEU A 9 16.89 -25.00 0.51
CA LEU A 9 15.54 -25.49 0.21
C LEU A 9 14.47 -24.39 0.08
N LEU A 10 14.64 -23.26 0.77
CA LEU A 10 13.71 -22.12 0.71
C LEU A 10 13.99 -21.19 -0.47
N ALA A 11 15.24 -21.10 -0.91
CA ALA A 11 15.69 -20.27 -2.04
C ALA A 11 14.91 -20.50 -3.36
N PRO A 12 14.68 -21.72 -3.87
CA PRO A 12 14.07 -21.90 -5.19
C PRO A 12 12.57 -21.59 -5.23
N ARG A 13 11.87 -21.57 -4.08
CA ARG A 13 10.45 -21.17 -4.03
C ARG A 13 10.31 -19.65 -3.92
N ALA A 14 11.17 -19.00 -3.14
CA ALA A 14 11.23 -17.55 -3.06
C ALA A 14 11.67 -16.92 -4.40
N LEU A 15 12.69 -17.48 -5.06
CA LEU A 15 13.16 -17.01 -6.37
C LEU A 15 12.08 -17.15 -7.45
N ARG A 16 11.34 -18.27 -7.48
CA ARG A 16 10.23 -18.46 -8.42
C ARG A 16 9.02 -17.58 -8.12
N LYS A 17 8.79 -17.21 -6.85
CA LYS A 17 7.77 -16.22 -6.49
C LYS A 17 8.20 -14.81 -6.93
N LEU A 18 9.46 -14.45 -6.70
CA LEU A 18 10.04 -13.18 -7.11
C LEU A 18 10.07 -13.04 -8.64
N GLY A 19 10.46 -14.09 -9.37
CA GLY A 19 10.44 -14.11 -10.83
C GLY A 19 9.03 -13.98 -11.41
N ARG A 20 8.04 -14.68 -10.84
CA ARG A 20 6.63 -14.50 -11.25
C ARG A 20 6.08 -13.13 -10.87
N TRP A 21 6.53 -12.55 -9.76
CA TRP A 21 6.16 -11.19 -9.35
C TRP A 21 6.75 -10.15 -10.32
N LEU A 22 8.04 -10.27 -10.65
CA LEU A 22 8.74 -9.42 -11.63
C LEU A 22 8.11 -9.55 -13.03
N ALA A 23 7.80 -10.77 -13.48
CA ALA A 23 7.15 -10.99 -14.76
C ALA A 23 5.75 -10.35 -14.84
N ARG A 24 4.94 -10.44 -13.77
CA ARG A 24 3.65 -9.74 -13.70
C ARG A 24 3.81 -8.22 -13.73
N ARG A 25 4.84 -7.69 -13.05
CA ARG A 25 5.18 -6.27 -13.07
C ARG A 25 5.56 -5.82 -14.49
N PHE A 26 6.30 -6.64 -15.22
CA PHE A 26 6.68 -6.39 -16.61
C PHE A 26 5.48 -6.45 -17.57
N LEU A 27 4.57 -7.42 -17.39
CA LEU A 27 3.32 -7.51 -18.16
C LEU A 27 2.38 -6.32 -17.88
N GLN A 28 2.36 -5.80 -16.65
CA GLN A 28 1.64 -4.57 -16.30
C GLN A 28 2.16 -3.33 -17.05
N LEU A 29 3.47 -3.27 -17.35
CA LEU A 29 4.05 -2.17 -18.11
C LEU A 29 3.65 -2.23 -19.60
N ARG A 30 3.49 -3.42 -20.19
CA ARG A 30 2.97 -3.55 -21.57
C ARG A 30 1.51 -3.10 -21.69
N GLY A 31 0.67 -3.40 -20.70
CA GLY A 31 -0.72 -2.93 -20.68
C GLY A 31 -0.85 -1.40 -20.59
N LEU A 32 0.18 -0.71 -20.09
CA LEU A 32 0.22 0.75 -20.05
C LEU A 32 0.46 1.38 -21.43
N GLU A 33 1.20 0.71 -22.34
CA GLU A 33 1.39 1.21 -23.71
C GLU A 33 0.08 1.14 -24.51
N GLU A 34 -0.66 0.03 -24.37
CA GLU A 34 -1.99 -0.12 -24.98
C GLU A 34 -3.00 0.88 -24.38
N ALA A 35 -2.98 1.09 -23.06
CA ALA A 35 -3.85 2.07 -22.41
C ALA A 35 -3.48 3.52 -22.75
N ALA A 36 -2.19 3.84 -22.91
CA ALA A 36 -1.72 5.16 -23.31
C ALA A 36 -2.12 5.50 -24.74
N GLY A 37 -2.16 4.50 -25.65
CA GLY A 37 -2.66 4.68 -27.01
C GLY A 37 -4.16 4.97 -27.10
N LEU A 38 -4.93 4.58 -26.08
CA LEU A 38 -6.37 4.83 -25.98
C LEU A 38 -6.72 6.18 -25.34
N LEU A 39 -5.77 6.82 -24.64
CA LEU A 39 -5.97 8.07 -23.90
C LEU A 39 -5.52 9.26 -24.73
N GLY A 40 -6.37 10.29 -24.84
CA GLY A 40 -5.97 11.55 -25.45
C GLY A 40 -4.88 12.26 -24.64
N PHE A 41 -4.00 13.03 -25.29
CA PHE A 41 -2.88 13.75 -24.65
C PHE A 41 -3.32 14.53 -23.38
N TRP A 42 -4.44 15.24 -23.44
CA TRP A 42 -4.97 16.01 -22.31
C TRP A 42 -5.45 15.13 -21.15
N GLN A 43 -5.96 13.94 -21.44
CA GLN A 43 -6.38 12.99 -20.42
C GLN A 43 -5.15 12.38 -19.73
N ALA A 44 -4.13 12.01 -20.52
CA ALA A 44 -2.85 11.55 -19.99
C ALA A 44 -2.20 12.62 -19.08
N LEU A 45 -2.16 13.88 -19.52
CA LEU A 45 -1.61 14.98 -18.72
C LEU A 45 -2.39 15.20 -17.41
N ARG A 46 -3.72 15.15 -17.45
CA ARG A 46 -4.57 15.24 -16.25
C ARG A 46 -4.34 14.09 -15.28
N LEU A 47 -4.19 12.86 -15.78
CA LEU A 47 -3.93 11.68 -14.95
C LEU A 47 -2.56 11.75 -14.29
N VAL A 48 -1.52 12.12 -15.03
CA VAL A 48 -0.17 12.30 -14.49
C VAL A 48 -0.16 13.42 -13.44
N GLY A 49 -0.79 14.55 -13.75
CA GLY A 49 -0.92 15.68 -12.82
C GLY A 49 -1.67 15.30 -11.54
N ALA A 50 -2.80 14.59 -11.66
CA ALA A 50 -3.58 14.14 -10.51
C ALA A 50 -2.81 13.13 -9.65
N ASN A 51 -2.08 12.19 -10.26
CA ASN A 51 -1.26 11.22 -9.54
C ASN A 51 -0.10 11.90 -8.80
N LEU A 52 0.56 12.87 -9.45
CA LEU A 52 1.62 13.65 -8.82
C LEU A 52 1.07 14.45 -7.62
N ALA A 53 -0.04 15.14 -7.79
CA ALA A 53 -0.69 15.91 -6.73
C ALA A 53 -1.08 15.02 -5.54
N CYS A 54 -1.69 13.85 -5.81
CA CYS A 54 -2.03 12.87 -4.79
C CYS A 54 -0.79 12.36 -4.05
N THR A 55 0.29 12.05 -4.76
CA THR A 55 1.55 11.58 -4.17
C THR A 55 2.17 12.64 -3.25
N LEU A 56 2.17 13.90 -3.68
CA LEU A 56 2.66 15.02 -2.88
C LEU A 56 1.79 15.24 -1.64
N PHE A 57 0.47 15.16 -1.78
CA PHE A 57 -0.46 15.26 -0.66
C PHE A 57 -0.22 14.16 0.38
N LEU A 58 -0.06 12.91 -0.06
CA LEU A 58 0.25 11.78 0.83
C LEU A 58 1.60 11.95 1.53
N ALA A 59 2.64 12.44 0.84
CA ALA A 59 3.94 12.70 1.48
C ALA A 59 3.88 13.86 2.49
N PHE A 60 3.06 14.88 2.20
CA PHE A 60 2.79 15.98 3.12
C PHE A 60 2.07 15.50 4.37
N GLU A 61 0.97 14.76 4.23
CA GLU A 61 0.23 14.15 5.34
C GLU A 61 1.16 13.27 6.19
N PHE A 62 2.02 12.49 5.53
CA PHE A 62 2.98 11.63 6.23
C PHE A 62 3.96 12.44 7.09
N THR A 63 4.48 13.53 6.51
CA THR A 63 5.41 14.41 7.21
C THR A 63 4.73 15.10 8.39
N VAL A 64 3.48 15.54 8.24
CA VAL A 64 2.70 16.12 9.34
C VAL A 64 2.50 15.10 10.46
N ALA A 65 2.15 13.85 10.13
CA ALA A 65 1.95 12.80 11.13
C ALA A 65 3.25 12.42 11.87
N VAL A 66 4.40 12.37 11.20
CA VAL A 66 5.68 12.14 11.90
C VAL A 66 6.05 13.33 12.77
N ARG A 67 5.80 14.56 12.29
CA ARG A 67 6.08 15.79 13.04
C ARG A 67 5.30 15.89 14.35
N SER A 68 4.12 15.29 14.45
CA SER A 68 3.36 15.30 15.71
C SER A 68 3.99 14.44 16.81
N PHE A 69 4.90 13.53 16.47
CA PHE A 69 5.59 12.65 17.43
C PHE A 69 7.10 12.86 17.50
N SER A 70 7.70 13.58 16.54
CA SER A 70 9.13 13.91 16.54
C SER A 70 9.40 15.22 15.82
N ALA A 71 10.36 16.00 16.32
CA ALA A 71 10.88 17.14 15.58
C ALA A 71 11.62 16.64 14.33
N VAL A 72 11.11 16.96 13.14
CA VAL A 72 11.80 16.78 11.86
C VAL A 72 11.63 18.06 11.06
N HIS A 73 12.58 18.46 10.22
CA HIS A 73 12.42 19.64 9.36
C HIS A 73 11.48 19.32 8.18
N TRP A 74 10.79 20.33 7.65
CA TRP A 74 9.80 20.16 6.58
C TRP A 74 10.41 19.56 5.31
N ILE A 75 11.49 20.14 4.79
CA ILE A 75 12.07 19.69 3.51
C ILE A 75 12.65 18.27 3.61
N PRO A 76 13.51 17.93 4.60
CA PRO A 76 13.98 16.55 4.79
C PRO A 76 12.84 15.57 5.09
N GLY A 77 11.82 16.00 5.84
CA GLY A 77 10.64 15.20 6.13
C GLY A 77 9.84 14.86 4.88
N LEU A 78 9.62 15.83 3.99
CA LEU A 78 8.91 15.60 2.71
C LEU A 78 9.68 14.64 1.80
N TRP A 79 11.01 14.78 1.70
CA TRP A 79 11.85 13.84 0.96
C TRP A 79 11.79 12.42 1.55
N ALA A 80 11.84 12.30 2.88
CA ALA A 80 11.67 11.02 3.56
C ALA A 80 10.27 10.42 3.32
N GLY A 81 9.22 11.24 3.30
CA GLY A 81 7.86 10.82 2.98
C GLY A 81 7.75 10.27 1.56
N LEU A 82 8.25 11.00 0.56
CA LEU A 82 8.30 10.56 -0.84
C LEU A 82 9.07 9.25 -1.00
N ALA A 83 10.25 9.15 -0.37
CA ALA A 83 11.06 7.93 -0.40
C ALA A 83 10.35 6.75 0.29
N THR A 84 9.60 7.00 1.36
CA THR A 84 8.81 5.98 2.06
C THR A 84 7.67 5.45 1.17
N LEU A 85 6.96 6.34 0.48
CA LEU A 85 5.93 5.97 -0.50
C LEU A 85 6.52 5.18 -1.67
N ALA A 86 7.69 5.59 -2.17
CA ALA A 86 8.40 4.87 -3.23
C ALA A 86 8.82 3.46 -2.77
N ALA A 87 9.35 3.32 -1.55
CA ALA A 87 9.71 2.03 -0.97
C ALA A 87 8.50 1.09 -0.85
N LYS A 88 7.36 1.62 -0.38
CA LYS A 88 6.09 0.89 -0.33
C LYS A 88 5.63 0.43 -1.73
N ALA A 89 5.76 1.29 -2.73
CA ALA A 89 5.39 0.96 -4.11
C ALA A 89 6.31 -0.10 -4.74
N ALA A 90 7.59 -0.14 -4.34
CA ALA A 90 8.59 -1.08 -4.83
C ALA A 90 8.47 -2.47 -4.17
N ILE A 91 8.10 -2.54 -2.88
CA ILE A 91 8.05 -3.78 -2.10
C ILE A 91 6.61 -4.05 -1.64
N PRO A 92 5.78 -4.76 -2.42
CA PRO A 92 4.40 -5.08 -2.06
C PRO A 92 4.31 -6.33 -1.18
N LEU A 93 5.19 -6.43 -0.19
CA LEU A 93 5.18 -7.49 0.82
C LEU A 93 4.65 -6.88 2.13
N SER A 94 3.36 -6.54 2.16
CA SER A 94 2.68 -6.06 3.37
C SER A 94 1.39 -6.84 3.61
N ILE A 95 1.14 -7.20 4.86
CA ILE A 95 -0.14 -7.77 5.29
C ILE A 95 -0.97 -6.61 5.81
N GLY A 96 -2.07 -6.31 5.12
CA GLY A 96 -2.95 -5.20 5.50
C GLY A 96 -2.25 -3.85 5.51
N ASP A 97 -1.27 -3.62 4.62
CA ASP A 97 -0.49 -2.38 4.52
C ASP A 97 0.48 -2.09 5.69
N ILE A 98 0.65 -3.04 6.61
CA ILE A 98 1.63 -2.97 7.70
C ILE A 98 2.93 -3.71 7.31
N GLY A 99 4.07 -3.14 7.69
CA GLY A 99 5.41 -3.72 7.63
C GLY A 99 6.37 -2.81 6.88
N VAL A 100 6.24 -2.77 5.55
CA VAL A 100 7.17 -2.06 4.66
C VAL A 100 7.15 -0.57 4.91
N ARG A 101 5.96 0.03 5.06
CA ARG A 101 5.81 1.47 5.24
C ARG A 101 6.39 1.94 6.56
N GLU A 102 6.13 1.19 7.64
CA GLU A 102 6.59 1.51 8.99
C GLU A 102 8.11 1.35 9.08
N THR A 103 8.65 0.27 8.52
CA THR A 103 10.11 0.05 8.49
C THR A 103 10.80 1.11 7.64
N ALA A 104 10.28 1.42 6.45
CA ALA A 104 10.82 2.47 5.59
C ALA A 104 10.74 3.84 6.26
N ALA A 105 9.63 4.17 6.93
CA ALA A 105 9.48 5.41 7.67
C ALA A 105 10.52 5.55 8.77
N VAL A 106 10.72 4.50 9.59
CA VAL A 106 11.74 4.51 10.65
C VAL A 106 13.13 4.77 10.06
N LEU A 107 13.51 4.06 8.99
CA LEU A 107 14.84 4.21 8.40
C LEU A 107 15.05 5.58 7.72
N LEU A 108 14.06 6.06 6.97
CA LEU A 108 14.19 7.27 6.14
C LEU A 108 13.98 8.55 6.97
N TYR A 109 12.99 8.58 7.87
CA TYR A 109 12.80 9.73 8.74
C TYR A 109 13.89 9.83 9.81
N HIS A 110 14.49 8.71 10.24
CA HIS A 110 15.67 8.78 11.11
C HIS A 110 16.83 9.50 10.43
N LYS A 111 17.08 9.23 9.14
CA LYS A 111 18.06 9.98 8.34
C LYS A 111 17.68 11.45 8.15
N ALA A 112 16.40 11.77 8.19
CA ALA A 112 15.90 13.15 8.15
C ALA A 112 15.95 13.87 9.52
N GLY A 113 16.44 13.20 10.57
CA GLY A 113 16.61 13.76 11.92
C GLY A 113 15.49 13.43 12.91
N ALA A 114 14.51 12.60 12.54
CA ALA A 114 13.47 12.17 13.46
C ALA A 114 13.96 11.08 14.44
N ALA A 115 13.39 11.06 15.64
CA ALA A 115 13.53 9.93 16.54
C ALA A 115 12.85 8.69 15.93
N PRO A 116 13.49 7.50 15.94
CA PRO A 116 12.91 6.27 15.38
C PRO A 116 11.51 5.95 15.93
N ALA A 117 11.30 6.18 17.23
CA ALA A 117 10.00 5.99 17.87
C ALA A 117 8.92 6.93 17.32
N GLY A 118 9.25 8.20 17.07
CA GLY A 118 8.30 9.15 16.52
C GLY A 118 7.96 8.87 15.06
N ALA A 119 8.93 8.41 14.26
CA ALA A 119 8.69 7.95 12.89
C ALA A 119 7.74 6.74 12.83
N LEU A 120 7.94 5.76 13.73
CA LEU A 120 7.05 4.62 13.86
C LEU A 120 5.64 5.04 14.29
N SER A 121 5.52 5.89 15.32
CA SER A 121 4.23 6.40 15.80
C SER A 121 3.47 7.17 14.73
N GLY A 122 4.15 8.01 13.95
CA GLY A 122 3.53 8.72 12.82
C GLY A 122 3.02 7.77 11.74
N ALA A 123 3.82 6.76 11.37
CA ALA A 123 3.41 5.75 10.39
C ALA A 123 2.19 4.93 10.86
N LEU A 124 2.15 4.54 12.13
CA LEU A 124 1.03 3.82 12.73
C LEU A 124 -0.22 4.71 12.88
N CYS A 125 -0.05 6.00 13.18
CA CYS A 125 -1.15 6.96 13.21
C CYS A 125 -1.86 7.02 11.84
N LEU A 126 -1.09 7.16 10.75
CA LEU A 126 -1.62 7.14 9.40
C LEU A 126 -2.24 5.80 9.01
N TYR A 127 -1.66 4.68 9.46
CA TYR A 127 -2.28 3.37 9.28
C TYR A 127 -3.69 3.34 9.88
N VAL A 128 -3.82 3.83 11.11
CA VAL A 128 -5.11 3.85 11.81
C VAL A 128 -6.10 4.73 11.07
N LEU A 129 -5.70 5.96 10.70
CA LEU A 129 -6.58 6.92 10.03
C LEU A 129 -7.00 6.47 8.62
N ASN A 130 -6.06 5.99 7.81
CA ASN A 130 -6.29 5.75 6.38
C ASN A 130 -6.64 4.30 6.04
N VAL A 131 -6.37 3.35 6.94
CA VAL A 131 -6.60 1.92 6.66
C VAL A 131 -7.49 1.28 7.73
N ALA A 132 -7.09 1.32 9.01
CA ALA A 132 -7.79 0.57 10.06
C ALA A 132 -9.20 1.10 10.32
N LEU A 133 -9.37 2.42 10.45
CA LEU A 133 -10.67 3.04 10.69
C LEU A 133 -11.64 2.80 9.52
N PRO A 134 -11.28 3.07 8.24
CA PRO A 134 -12.15 2.75 7.11
C PRO A 134 -12.49 1.26 7.03
N ALA A 135 -11.54 0.37 7.31
CA ALA A 135 -11.80 -1.08 7.31
C ALA A 135 -12.81 -1.49 8.39
N LEU A 136 -12.70 -0.95 9.61
CA LEU A 136 -13.65 -1.21 10.70
C LEU A 136 -15.05 -0.67 10.38
N LEU A 137 -15.13 0.54 9.82
CA LEU A 137 -16.40 1.14 9.39
C LEU A 137 -17.04 0.32 8.26
N GLY A 138 -16.24 -0.11 7.28
CA GLY A 138 -16.66 -0.98 6.19
C GLY A 138 -17.18 -2.33 6.69
N LEU A 139 -16.48 -2.97 7.64
CA LEU A 139 -16.90 -4.24 8.22
C LEU A 139 -18.26 -4.12 8.93
N ARG A 140 -18.46 -3.07 9.72
CA ARG A 140 -19.76 -2.79 10.37
C ARG A 140 -20.89 -2.64 9.35
N TRP A 141 -20.63 -1.96 8.24
CA TRP A 141 -21.61 -1.79 7.16
C TRP A 141 -21.95 -3.11 6.46
N VAL A 142 -20.93 -3.91 6.11
CA VAL A 142 -21.12 -5.19 5.43
C VAL A 142 -21.86 -6.20 6.32
N SER A 143 -21.50 -6.30 7.60
CA SER A 143 -22.16 -7.21 8.54
C SER A 143 -23.65 -6.88 8.72
N ARG A 144 -24.00 -5.58 8.77
CA ARG A 144 -25.40 -5.14 8.83
C ARG A 144 -26.21 -5.55 7.59
N ARG A 145 -25.60 -5.47 6.40
CA ARG A 145 -26.28 -5.86 5.16
C ARG A 145 -26.38 -7.37 4.98
N ARG A 146 -25.37 -8.14 5.41
CA ARG A 146 -25.45 -9.61 5.41
C ARG A 146 -26.54 -10.13 6.34
N ALA A 147 -26.72 -9.51 7.52
CA ALA A 147 -27.83 -9.86 8.42
C ALA A 147 -29.22 -9.53 7.84
N ALA A 148 -29.32 -8.56 6.93
CA ALA A 148 -30.58 -8.20 6.26
C ALA A 148 -30.91 -9.12 5.06
N VAL A 149 -29.92 -9.84 4.52
CA VAL A 149 -30.09 -10.85 3.48
C VAL A 149 -30.15 -12.22 4.15
N SER A 150 -31.29 -12.51 4.79
CA SER A 150 -31.57 -13.88 5.26
C SER A 150 -31.75 -14.81 4.04
N PRO A 151 -31.13 -16.00 4.03
CA PRO A 151 -31.21 -16.96 2.91
C PRO A 151 -32.61 -17.57 2.70
N GLU A 152 -33.58 -17.24 3.56
CA GLU A 152 -34.96 -17.75 3.54
C GLU A 152 -35.79 -17.23 2.35
N LYS A 153 -35.28 -16.26 1.58
CA LYS A 153 -35.94 -15.70 0.38
C LYS A 153 -35.24 -16.05 -0.94
N LEU A 154 -34.62 -17.22 -1.03
CA LEU A 154 -34.32 -17.79 -2.34
C LEU A 154 -35.63 -18.40 -2.87
N PRO A 155 -36.23 -17.87 -3.95
CA PRO A 155 -37.33 -18.56 -4.60
C PRO A 155 -36.81 -19.93 -5.01
N MET A 156 -37.33 -20.98 -4.36
CA MET A 156 -37.12 -22.35 -4.78
C MET A 156 -37.37 -22.38 -6.28
N ALA A 157 -36.35 -22.81 -7.00
CA ALA A 157 -36.39 -22.97 -8.44
C ALA A 157 -37.74 -23.58 -8.80
N GLN A 158 -38.53 -22.83 -9.57
CA GLN A 158 -39.70 -23.39 -10.22
C GLN A 158 -39.18 -24.56 -11.05
N GLU A 159 -39.45 -25.78 -10.59
CA GLU A 159 -39.29 -26.98 -11.39
C GLU A 159 -40.11 -26.75 -12.66
N VAL A 160 -39.40 -26.73 -13.78
CA VAL A 160 -39.98 -26.68 -15.11
C VAL A 160 -40.48 -28.11 -15.38
N GLU A 161 -41.78 -28.31 -15.18
CA GLU A 161 -42.54 -29.40 -15.83
C GLU A 161 -42.92 -29.00 -17.26
#